data_AF-A0A7X9QE36-F1
#
_entry.id   AF-A0A7X9QE36-F1
#
_cell.length_a   1.000
_cell.length_b   1.000
_cell.length_c   1.000
_cell.angle_alpha   90.00
_cell.angle_beta   90.00
_cell.angle_gamma   90.00
#
_symmetry.space_group_name_H-M   'P 1'
#
loop_
_entity.id
_entity.type
_entity.pdbx_description
1 polymer ?
#
loop_
_entity_poly.entity_id
_entity_poly.type
_entity_poly.pdbx_seq_one_letter_code
_entity_poly.pdbx_strand_id
1 'polypeptide(L)'
;MLRNLVEKVEAGGESIAVLGIGCHGDGAWLIDANGDQVRPGILSLDSRAIQTAARLNASVGDDLLRVTGQRVGPASPGVVLAWLKENEPESLQRARWFVAAKDFLRGMLTGSIGTDLTEASTAFTDVHTQQYSPEAFALYGLEELEAKAPPIAAPGDIVGGVSRLAHLATGLPEGLPVIAGLHDVDAGAIGAGAVRPGQLAVMAGTWSINEVISDRPVTGDTWFCRAFVERG
;
A
#
# COMPACT_ATOMS: atom_id res chain seq x y z
N MET A 1 -17.32 11.22 -12.50
CA MET A 1 -17.75 10.62 -11.22
C MET A 1 -17.41 11.53 -10.04
N LEU A 2 -16.13 11.85 -9.78
CA LEU A 2 -15.76 12.78 -8.68
C LEU A 2 -16.38 14.17 -8.82
N ARG A 3 -16.34 14.78 -10.02
CA ARG A 3 -16.98 16.09 -10.27
C ARG A 3 -18.45 16.12 -9.87
N ASN A 4 -19.20 15.10 -10.30
CA ASN A 4 -20.62 14.96 -9.96
C ASN A 4 -20.85 14.78 -8.44
N LEU A 5 -19.89 14.19 -7.71
CA LEU A 5 -19.98 14.08 -6.25
C LEU A 5 -19.77 15.46 -5.60
N VAL A 6 -18.75 16.20 -6.04
CA VAL A 6 -18.46 17.56 -5.55
C VAL A 6 -19.67 18.47 -5.76
N GLU A 7 -20.24 18.48 -6.98
CA GLU A 7 -21.43 19.26 -7.30
C GLU A 7 -22.62 18.94 -6.40
N LYS A 8 -22.80 17.66 -6.02
CA LYS A 8 -23.87 17.25 -5.10
C LYS A 8 -23.63 17.69 -3.66
N VAL A 9 -22.40 17.59 -3.18
CA VAL A 9 -22.02 18.07 -1.83
C VAL A 9 -22.26 19.57 -1.73
N GLU A 10 -21.80 20.33 -2.72
CA GLU A 10 -21.98 21.79 -2.78
C GLU A 10 -23.47 22.18 -2.89
N ALA A 11 -24.25 21.48 -3.72
CA ALA A 11 -25.69 21.73 -3.84
C ALA A 11 -26.46 21.45 -2.54
N GLY A 12 -25.93 20.58 -1.68
CA GLY A 12 -26.45 20.32 -0.33
C GLY A 12 -26.07 21.38 0.71
N GLY A 13 -25.21 22.34 0.37
CA GLY A 13 -24.66 23.32 1.31
C GLY A 13 -23.58 22.74 2.24
N GLU A 14 -23.03 21.58 1.90
CA GLU A 14 -21.93 20.94 2.63
C GLU A 14 -20.58 21.23 1.98
N SER A 15 -19.49 20.97 2.71
CA SER A 15 -18.13 21.07 2.20
C SER A 15 -17.34 19.80 2.52
N ILE A 16 -16.40 19.47 1.64
CA ILE A 16 -15.50 18.33 1.85
C ILE A 16 -14.37 18.81 2.77
N ALA A 17 -14.25 18.20 3.95
CA ALA A 17 -13.22 18.57 4.93
C ALA A 17 -11.87 17.89 4.64
N VAL A 18 -11.90 16.64 4.19
CA VAL A 18 -10.71 15.81 3.97
C VAL A 18 -11.00 14.74 2.92
N LEU A 19 -9.97 14.34 2.17
CA LEU A 19 -10.01 13.22 1.24
C LEU A 19 -9.09 12.09 1.72
N GLY A 20 -9.64 10.88 1.83
CA GLY A 20 -8.87 9.65 2.04
C GLY A 20 -8.97 8.74 0.82
N ILE A 21 -7.92 7.96 0.56
CA ILE A 21 -7.85 7.01 -0.55
C ILE A 21 -7.73 5.60 0.02
N GLY A 22 -8.69 4.75 -0.32
CA GLY A 22 -8.58 3.30 -0.20
C GLY A 22 -8.50 2.71 -1.60
N CYS A 23 -7.58 1.78 -1.82
CA CYS A 23 -7.47 1.02 -3.06
C CYS A 23 -7.11 -0.42 -2.73
N HIS A 24 -7.26 -1.31 -3.71
CA HIS A 24 -6.71 -2.64 -3.56
C HIS A 24 -5.22 -2.51 -3.28
N GLY A 25 -4.71 -3.24 -2.28
CA GLY A 25 -3.27 -3.34 -2.11
C GLY A 25 -2.70 -4.53 -2.85
N ASP A 26 -1.50 -4.96 -2.45
CA ASP A 26 -0.62 -5.79 -3.26
C ASP A 26 -0.33 -5.19 -4.65
N GLY A 27 0.63 -5.79 -5.36
CA GLY A 27 1.11 -5.29 -6.64
C GLY A 27 2.22 -4.25 -6.49
N ALA A 28 2.57 -3.60 -7.59
CA ALA A 28 3.62 -2.57 -7.59
C ALA A 28 3.46 -1.56 -8.73
N TRP A 29 3.60 -0.28 -8.38
CA TRP A 29 3.67 0.85 -9.31
C TRP A 29 5.06 1.44 -9.24
N LEU A 30 5.68 1.63 -10.39
CA LEU A 30 6.99 2.25 -10.51
C LEU A 30 6.81 3.67 -11.02
N ILE A 31 7.35 4.63 -10.26
CA ILE A 31 7.27 6.06 -10.55
C ILE A 31 8.69 6.60 -10.77
N ASP A 32 8.88 7.42 -11.80
CA ASP A 32 10.14 8.11 -12.04
C ASP A 32 10.34 9.34 -11.14
N ALA A 33 11.41 10.10 -11.38
CA ALA A 33 11.71 11.29 -10.58
C ALA A 33 10.73 12.47 -10.80
N ASN A 34 9.97 12.46 -11.89
CA ASN A 34 9.00 13.50 -12.24
C ASN A 34 7.59 13.19 -11.72
N GLY A 35 7.37 11.99 -11.17
CA GLY A 35 6.06 11.54 -10.74
C GLY A 35 5.30 10.74 -11.81
N ASP A 36 5.94 10.44 -12.94
CA ASP A 36 5.33 9.72 -14.05
C ASP A 36 5.47 8.21 -13.89
N GLN A 37 4.47 7.46 -14.37
CA GLN A 37 4.52 6.00 -14.37
C GLN A 37 5.58 5.48 -15.35
N VAL A 38 6.44 4.57 -14.88
CA VAL A 38 7.51 3.97 -15.70
C VAL A 38 6.99 2.86 -16.62
N ARG A 39 5.93 2.18 -16.17
CA ARG A 39 5.22 1.09 -16.84
C ARG A 39 3.81 0.93 -16.21
N PRO A 40 2.86 0.24 -16.88
CA PRO A 40 1.53 0.00 -16.29
C PRO A 40 1.62 -0.75 -14.96
N GLY A 41 0.97 -0.30 -13.89
CA GLY A 41 1.02 -1.00 -12.58
C GLY A 41 0.72 -2.50 -12.65
N ILE A 42 1.42 -3.30 -11.84
CA ILE A 42 1.08 -4.72 -11.66
C ILE A 42 0.06 -4.81 -10.54
N LEU A 43 -1.08 -5.44 -10.80
CA LEU A 43 -2.25 -5.48 -9.91
C LEU A 43 -2.22 -6.69 -8.96
N SER A 44 -3.08 -6.68 -7.94
CA SER A 44 -3.21 -7.76 -6.95
C SER A 44 -3.64 -9.11 -7.51
N LEU A 45 -4.30 -9.11 -8.66
CA LEU A 45 -4.76 -10.34 -9.34
C LEU A 45 -3.72 -10.90 -10.32
N ASP A 46 -2.57 -10.24 -10.47
CA ASP A 46 -1.52 -10.69 -11.38
C ASP A 46 -0.77 -11.89 -10.77
N SER A 47 -0.55 -12.91 -11.61
CA SER A 47 0.09 -14.17 -11.20
C SER A 47 1.42 -14.43 -11.92
N ARG A 48 1.98 -13.44 -12.63
CA ARG A 48 3.23 -13.59 -13.39
C ARG A 48 4.41 -14.06 -12.54
N ALA A 49 4.42 -13.67 -11.27
CA ALA A 49 5.50 -13.94 -10.34
C ALA A 49 5.24 -15.17 -9.45
N ILE A 50 4.33 -16.06 -9.85
CA ILE A 50 3.99 -17.26 -9.08
C ILE A 50 5.20 -18.17 -8.83
N GLN A 51 6.09 -18.30 -9.81
CA GLN A 51 7.32 -19.09 -9.67
C GLN A 51 8.32 -18.40 -8.72
N THR A 52 8.41 -17.08 -8.78
CA THR A 52 9.25 -16.26 -7.88
C THR A 52 8.76 -16.39 -6.43
N ALA A 53 7.45 -16.29 -6.18
CA ALA A 53 6.84 -16.52 -4.87
C ALA A 53 7.13 -17.93 -4.34
N ALA A 54 6.93 -18.96 -5.17
CA ALA A 54 7.18 -20.34 -4.75
C ALA A 54 8.64 -20.57 -4.34
N ARG A 55 9.59 -20.02 -5.12
CA ARG A 55 11.02 -20.09 -4.82
C ARG A 55 11.36 -19.35 -3.52
N LEU A 56 10.87 -18.12 -3.34
CA LEU A 56 11.12 -17.32 -2.13
C LEU A 56 10.58 -18.01 -0.88
N ASN A 57 9.34 -18.51 -0.93
CA ASN A 57 8.77 -19.24 0.21
C ASN A 57 9.57 -20.51 0.54
N ALA A 58 10.09 -21.22 -0.45
CA ALA A 58 10.88 -22.42 -0.25
C ALA A 58 12.30 -22.14 0.30
N SER A 59 12.91 -21.02 -0.08
CA SER A 59 14.30 -20.72 0.30
C SER A 59 14.44 -19.84 1.54
N VAL A 60 13.59 -18.82 1.67
CA VAL A 60 13.72 -17.76 2.68
C VAL A 60 12.37 -17.43 3.35
N GLY A 61 11.34 -18.23 3.11
CA GLY A 61 10.00 -17.94 3.60
C GLY A 61 9.91 -17.89 5.12
N ASP A 62 10.69 -18.71 5.83
CA ASP A 62 10.71 -18.72 7.30
C ASP A 62 11.29 -17.43 7.85
N ASP A 63 12.35 -16.91 7.22
CA ASP A 63 12.95 -15.63 7.55
C ASP A 63 12.03 -14.46 7.18
N LEU A 64 11.37 -14.51 6.03
CA LEU A 64 10.37 -13.51 5.65
C LEU A 64 9.21 -13.48 6.65
N LEU A 65 8.71 -14.64 7.08
CA LEU A 65 7.66 -14.71 8.10
C LEU A 65 8.16 -14.14 9.43
N ARG A 66 9.40 -14.43 9.84
CA ARG A 66 9.99 -13.90 11.07
C ARG A 66 10.15 -12.38 11.03
N VAL A 67 10.63 -11.82 9.93
CA VAL A 67 10.94 -10.38 9.81
C VAL A 67 9.69 -9.57 9.51
N THR A 68 8.90 -10.00 8.52
CA THR A 68 7.78 -9.21 7.95
C THR A 68 6.42 -9.64 8.49
N GLY A 69 6.36 -10.77 9.20
CA GLY A 69 5.13 -11.28 9.80
C GLY A 69 4.22 -12.03 8.84
N GLN A 70 4.65 -12.33 7.61
CA GLN A 70 3.83 -13.05 6.63
C GLN A 70 4.65 -13.91 5.66
N ARG A 71 4.00 -14.94 5.11
CA ARG A 71 4.43 -15.61 3.88
C ARG A 71 4.01 -14.78 2.67
N VAL A 72 4.65 -14.99 1.53
CA VAL A 72 4.46 -14.12 0.37
C VAL A 72 3.59 -14.75 -0.72
N GLY A 73 2.72 -13.95 -1.31
CA GLY A 73 1.93 -14.31 -2.48
C GLY A 73 2.57 -13.84 -3.79
N PRO A 74 2.10 -14.32 -4.96
CA PRO A 74 2.61 -13.89 -6.27
C PRO A 74 2.50 -12.39 -6.52
N ALA A 75 1.46 -11.76 -5.97
CA ALA A 75 1.22 -10.33 -6.13
C ALA A 75 1.84 -9.48 -5.02
N SER A 76 2.42 -10.07 -3.97
CA SER A 76 3.01 -9.28 -2.89
C SER A 76 4.11 -8.35 -3.43
N PRO A 77 4.22 -7.08 -2.97
CA PRO A 77 5.09 -6.10 -3.62
C PRO A 77 6.55 -6.53 -3.71
N GLY A 78 7.08 -7.18 -2.67
CA GLY A 78 8.44 -7.74 -2.67
C GLY A 78 8.66 -8.80 -3.75
N VAL A 79 7.67 -9.66 -3.98
CA VAL A 79 7.74 -10.71 -5.01
C VAL A 79 7.65 -10.11 -6.41
N VAL A 80 6.76 -9.14 -6.61
CA VAL A 80 6.60 -8.44 -7.89
C VAL A 80 7.88 -7.69 -8.26
N LEU A 81 8.51 -7.00 -7.29
CA LEU A 81 9.76 -6.29 -7.51
C LEU A 81 10.94 -7.26 -7.77
N ALA A 82 11.00 -8.40 -7.08
CA ALA A 82 11.98 -9.45 -7.35
C ALA A 82 11.81 -10.02 -8.77
N TRP A 83 10.57 -10.23 -9.21
CA TRP A 83 10.29 -10.65 -10.58
C TRP A 83 10.70 -9.60 -11.60
N LEU A 84 10.43 -8.32 -11.34
CA LEU A 84 10.85 -7.21 -12.21
C LEU A 84 12.38 -7.11 -12.31
N LYS A 85 13.12 -7.38 -11.23
CA LYS A 85 14.58 -7.43 -11.25
C LYS A 85 15.12 -8.48 -12.21
N GLU A 86 14.47 -9.64 -12.27
CA GLU A 86 14.87 -10.74 -13.15
C GLU A 86 14.43 -10.55 -14.61
N ASN A 87 13.26 -9.96 -14.84
CA ASN A 87 12.60 -9.97 -16.16
C ASN A 87 12.54 -8.61 -16.85
N GLU A 88 12.48 -7.51 -16.09
CA GLU A 88 12.39 -6.13 -16.61
C GLU A 88 13.30 -5.15 -15.81
N PRO A 89 14.60 -5.42 -15.65
CA PRO A 89 15.48 -4.61 -14.79
C PRO A 89 15.55 -3.13 -15.20
N GLU A 90 15.39 -2.83 -16.49
CA GLU A 90 15.35 -1.45 -16.99
C GLU A 90 14.20 -0.63 -16.36
N SER A 91 13.05 -1.26 -16.10
CA SER A 91 11.93 -0.62 -15.43
C SER A 91 12.31 -0.20 -14.01
N LEU A 92 13.00 -1.05 -13.27
CA LEU A 92 13.50 -0.71 -11.94
C LEU A 92 14.59 0.38 -12.00
N GLN A 93 15.44 0.38 -13.01
CA GLN A 93 16.47 1.41 -13.17
C GLN A 93 15.86 2.80 -13.40
N ARG A 94 14.84 2.91 -14.26
CA ARG A 94 14.13 4.18 -14.52
C ARG A 94 13.30 4.67 -13.34
N ALA A 95 12.84 3.76 -12.48
CA ALA A 95 12.05 4.12 -11.31
C ALA A 95 12.88 4.87 -10.26
N ARG A 96 12.32 5.96 -9.72
CA ARG A 96 12.79 6.59 -8.49
C ARG A 96 12.11 6.00 -7.26
N TRP A 97 10.84 5.62 -7.38
CA TRP A 97 10.02 5.09 -6.30
C TRP A 97 9.26 3.84 -6.76
N PHE A 98 9.00 2.92 -5.81
CA PHE A 98 7.96 1.92 -5.94
C PHE A 98 6.86 2.23 -4.93
N VAL A 99 5.59 2.14 -5.33
CA VAL A 99 4.45 2.47 -4.46
C VAL A 99 3.27 1.53 -4.72
N ALA A 100 2.29 1.54 -3.82
CA ALA A 100 1.01 0.86 -4.00
C ALA A 100 0.05 1.65 -4.92
N ALA A 101 -1.05 1.02 -5.33
CA ALA A 101 -2.04 1.64 -6.21
C ALA A 101 -2.59 2.96 -5.64
N LYS A 102 -2.95 2.96 -4.36
CA LYS A 102 -3.50 4.16 -3.69
C LYS A 102 -2.48 5.29 -3.63
N ASP A 103 -1.20 4.96 -3.49
CA ASP A 103 -0.12 5.92 -3.32
C ASP A 103 0.25 6.56 -4.66
N PHE A 104 0.12 5.81 -5.76
CA PHE A 104 0.17 6.39 -7.10
C PHE A 104 -0.95 7.41 -7.30
N LEU A 105 -2.20 7.07 -6.91
CA LEU A 105 -3.33 8.00 -6.98
C LEU A 105 -3.15 9.23 -6.07
N ARG A 106 -2.60 9.03 -4.87
CA ARG A 106 -2.19 10.12 -3.97
C ARG A 106 -1.19 11.05 -4.65
N GLY A 107 -0.18 10.50 -5.32
CA GLY A 107 0.80 11.26 -6.10
C GLY A 107 0.13 12.08 -7.20
N MET A 108 -0.80 11.49 -7.95
CA MET A 108 -1.56 12.21 -8.99
C MET A 108 -2.42 13.35 -8.40
N LEU A 109 -2.99 13.15 -7.22
CA LEU A 109 -3.85 14.15 -6.57
C LEU A 109 -3.04 15.30 -5.96
N THR A 110 -1.93 14.98 -5.29
CA THR A 110 -1.24 15.93 -4.40
C THR A 110 0.14 16.36 -4.91
N GLY A 111 0.73 15.63 -5.84
CA GLY A 111 2.15 15.73 -6.19
C GLY A 111 3.11 15.18 -5.13
N SER A 112 2.60 14.67 -4.00
CA SER A 112 3.43 14.10 -2.93
C SER A 112 3.66 12.60 -3.12
N ILE A 113 4.88 12.15 -2.85
CA ILE A 113 5.26 10.73 -2.86
C ILE A 113 5.35 10.20 -1.43
N GLY A 114 4.88 8.98 -1.21
CA GLY A 114 5.00 8.27 0.05
C GLY A 114 4.06 7.07 0.07
N THR A 115 4.02 6.39 1.20
CA THR A 115 3.10 5.30 1.50
C THR A 115 2.54 5.45 2.92
N ASP A 116 1.73 4.50 3.37
CA ASP A 116 1.27 4.42 4.75
C ASP A 116 1.72 3.10 5.41
N LEU A 117 1.49 3.00 6.72
CA LEU A 117 1.85 1.82 7.51
C LEU A 117 1.23 0.53 6.97
N THR A 118 -0.04 0.55 6.56
CA THR A 118 -0.77 -0.65 6.10
C THR A 118 -0.13 -1.22 4.83
N GLU A 119 0.13 -0.38 3.82
CA GLU A 119 0.79 -0.80 2.57
C GLU A 119 2.26 -1.15 2.76
N ALA A 120 3.02 -0.35 3.53
CA ALA A 120 4.44 -0.62 3.77
C ALA A 120 4.66 -2.01 4.41
N SER A 121 3.75 -2.38 5.31
CA SER A 121 3.79 -3.65 6.03
C SER A 121 3.52 -4.91 5.20
N THR A 122 3.19 -4.77 3.91
CA THR A 122 2.95 -5.90 3.01
C THR A 122 4.24 -6.61 2.55
N ALA A 123 5.42 -5.99 2.70
CA ALA A 123 6.66 -6.60 2.21
C ALA A 123 7.93 -6.21 2.96
N PHE A 124 8.18 -4.91 3.20
CA PHE A 124 9.54 -4.43 3.47
C PHE A 124 9.77 -3.93 4.90
N THR A 125 8.75 -3.93 5.76
CA THR A 125 8.92 -3.49 7.14
C THR A 125 9.16 -4.64 8.10
N ASP A 126 9.91 -4.36 9.15
CA ASP A 126 9.95 -5.24 10.33
C ASP A 126 8.58 -5.22 11.03
N VAL A 127 8.04 -6.40 11.34
CA VAL A 127 6.69 -6.57 11.89
C VAL A 127 6.52 -5.94 13.29
N HIS A 128 7.62 -5.78 14.04
CA HIS A 128 7.60 -5.20 15.38
C HIS A 128 7.85 -3.70 15.36
N THR A 129 8.74 -3.21 14.50
CA THR A 129 9.10 -1.77 14.48
C THR A 129 8.32 -0.95 13.46
N GLN A 130 7.69 -1.62 12.48
CA GLN A 130 6.97 -1.01 11.35
C GLN A 130 7.82 -0.02 10.54
N GLN A 131 9.14 -0.15 10.61
CA GLN A 131 10.10 0.58 9.80
C GLN A 131 10.65 -0.33 8.71
N TYR A 132 11.10 0.27 7.61
CA TYR A 132 11.81 -0.47 6.58
C TYR A 132 12.96 -1.28 7.18
N SER A 133 13.01 -2.55 6.81
CA SER A 133 14.00 -3.51 7.29
C SER A 133 14.99 -3.80 6.16
N PRO A 134 16.28 -3.43 6.32
CA PRO A 134 17.32 -3.84 5.38
C PRO A 134 17.39 -5.37 5.21
N GLU A 135 17.09 -6.11 6.28
CA GLU A 135 16.99 -7.57 6.24
C GLU A 135 15.84 -8.02 5.34
N ALA A 136 14.66 -7.40 5.41
CA ALA A 136 13.56 -7.72 4.51
C ALA A 136 13.94 -7.48 3.05
N PHE A 137 14.57 -6.34 2.72
CA PHE A 137 15.07 -6.09 1.36
C PHE A 137 16.06 -7.16 0.91
N ALA A 138 17.01 -7.56 1.77
CA ALA A 138 17.98 -8.60 1.46
C ALA A 138 17.35 -9.98 1.23
N LEU A 139 16.32 -10.35 1.99
CA LEU A 139 15.60 -11.62 1.79
C LEU A 139 14.90 -11.70 0.43
N TYR A 140 14.43 -10.57 -0.12
CA TYR A 140 13.94 -10.51 -1.50
C TYR A 140 15.05 -10.39 -2.55
N GLY A 141 16.30 -10.18 -2.14
CA GLY A 141 17.41 -9.82 -3.02
C GLY A 141 17.18 -8.47 -3.69
N LEU A 142 16.70 -7.48 -2.95
CA LEU A 142 16.31 -6.14 -3.41
C LEU A 142 16.97 -5.01 -2.60
N GLU A 143 18.16 -5.24 -2.06
CA GLU A 143 18.90 -4.29 -1.23
C GLU A 143 19.07 -2.92 -1.90
N GLU A 144 19.27 -2.91 -3.23
CA GLU A 144 19.40 -1.66 -4.00
C GLU A 144 18.11 -0.82 -4.05
N LEU A 145 16.95 -1.43 -3.76
CA LEU A 145 15.66 -0.75 -3.77
C LEU A 145 15.33 -0.06 -2.44
N GLU A 146 16.09 -0.28 -1.37
CA GLU A 146 15.88 0.40 -0.08
C GLU A 146 15.91 1.93 -0.25
N ALA A 147 16.84 2.45 -1.07
CA ALA A 147 16.96 3.88 -1.37
C ALA A 147 15.81 4.45 -2.24
N LYS A 148 14.96 3.56 -2.79
CA LYS A 148 13.75 3.88 -3.59
C LYS A 148 12.46 3.66 -2.80
N ALA A 149 12.55 3.25 -1.53
CA ALA A 149 11.40 3.04 -0.69
C ALA A 149 10.72 4.39 -0.35
N PRO A 150 9.41 4.52 -0.55
CA PRO A 150 8.68 5.76 -0.30
C PRO A 150 8.59 6.06 1.21
N PRO A 151 8.61 7.33 1.66
CA PRO A 151 8.44 7.63 3.08
C PRO A 151 7.10 7.14 3.62
N ILE A 152 7.09 6.58 4.84
CA ILE A 152 5.91 6.03 5.50
C ILE A 152 5.25 7.10 6.38
N ALA A 153 3.95 7.32 6.20
CA ALA A 153 3.10 8.14 7.07
C ALA A 153 2.11 7.26 7.87
N ALA A 154 1.52 7.79 8.94
CA ALA A 154 0.36 7.15 9.54
C ALA A 154 -0.86 7.34 8.61
N PRO A 155 -1.78 6.35 8.52
CA PRO A 155 -2.95 6.44 7.65
C PRO A 155 -3.77 7.74 7.73
N GLY A 156 -3.89 8.33 8.93
CA GLY A 156 -4.63 9.56 9.18
C GLY A 156 -3.84 10.85 8.97
N ASP A 157 -2.54 10.78 8.71
CA ASP A 157 -1.71 11.97 8.53
C ASP A 157 -2.09 12.70 7.25
N ILE A 158 -2.15 14.04 7.30
CA ILE A 158 -2.30 14.88 6.11
C ILE A 158 -0.97 14.87 5.36
N VAL A 159 -0.97 14.28 4.16
CA VAL A 159 0.22 14.10 3.31
C VAL A 159 0.30 15.12 2.18
N GLY A 160 -0.71 16.00 2.07
CA GLY A 160 -0.74 17.07 1.10
C GLY A 160 -2.13 17.66 0.93
N GLY A 161 -2.28 18.48 -0.11
CA GLY A 161 -3.58 18.99 -0.56
C GLY A 161 -3.79 18.67 -2.02
N VAL A 162 -5.06 18.65 -2.47
CA VAL A 162 -5.40 18.51 -3.89
C VAL A 162 -4.68 19.60 -4.69
N SER A 163 -3.83 19.18 -5.63
CA SER A 163 -3.09 20.08 -6.50
C SER A 163 -4.03 20.81 -7.47
N ARG A 164 -3.55 21.92 -8.03
CA ARG A 164 -4.27 22.63 -9.10
C ARG A 164 -4.60 21.73 -10.29
N LEU A 165 -3.67 20.86 -10.69
CA LEU A 165 -3.88 19.92 -11.81
C LEU A 165 -4.99 18.92 -11.47
N ALA A 166 -4.97 18.37 -10.26
CA ALA A 166 -6.00 17.46 -9.79
C ALA A 166 -7.37 18.14 -9.66
N HIS A 167 -7.42 19.39 -9.18
CA HIS A 167 -8.65 20.20 -9.14
C HIS A 167 -9.26 20.34 -10.54
N LEU A 168 -8.45 20.74 -11.52
CA LEU A 168 -8.91 20.90 -12.91
C LEU A 168 -9.45 19.58 -13.48
N ALA A 169 -8.77 18.45 -13.22
CA ALA A 169 -9.17 17.14 -13.71
C ALA A 169 -10.44 16.60 -13.02
N THR A 170 -10.54 16.75 -11.69
CA THR A 170 -11.53 16.01 -10.88
C THR A 170 -12.69 16.87 -10.38
N GLY A 171 -12.52 18.18 -10.28
CA GLY A 171 -13.44 19.10 -9.62
C GLY A 171 -13.26 19.21 -8.11
N LEU A 172 -12.39 18.40 -7.48
CA LEU A 172 -12.11 18.50 -6.03
C LEU A 172 -11.53 19.88 -5.69
N PRO A 173 -11.89 20.51 -4.55
CA PRO A 173 -11.37 21.83 -4.18
C PRO A 173 -9.84 21.85 -4.13
N GLU A 174 -9.21 22.83 -4.79
CA GLU A 174 -7.76 23.03 -4.71
C GLU A 174 -7.35 23.27 -3.24
N GLY A 175 -6.31 22.59 -2.78
CA GLY A 175 -5.84 22.65 -1.39
C GLY A 175 -6.63 21.79 -0.40
N LEU A 176 -7.68 21.06 -0.83
CA LEU A 176 -8.40 20.12 0.03
C LEU A 176 -7.40 19.13 0.68
N PRO A 177 -7.35 19.01 2.03
CA PRO A 177 -6.44 18.10 2.69
C PRO A 177 -6.63 16.64 2.24
N VAL A 178 -5.52 15.96 1.98
CA VAL A 178 -5.49 14.55 1.60
C VAL A 178 -4.70 13.79 2.66
N ILE A 179 -5.30 12.73 3.22
CA ILE A 179 -4.63 11.83 4.16
C ILE A 179 -3.88 10.70 3.45
N ALA A 180 -2.93 10.05 4.13
CA ALA A 180 -2.16 8.94 3.59
C ALA A 180 -3.05 7.76 3.09
N GLY A 181 -4.19 7.57 3.75
CA GLY A 181 -5.14 6.52 3.39
C GLY A 181 -4.72 5.14 3.88
N LEU A 182 -5.41 4.11 3.39
CA LEU A 182 -5.35 2.75 3.91
C LEU A 182 -5.41 1.73 2.77
N HIS A 183 -4.75 0.60 2.94
CA HIS A 183 -5.02 -0.61 2.17
C HIS A 183 -6.51 -1.00 2.32
N ASP A 184 -7.14 -1.54 1.27
CA ASP A 184 -8.58 -1.83 1.25
C ASP A 184 -9.09 -2.77 2.35
N VAL A 185 -8.35 -3.83 2.71
CA VAL A 185 -8.73 -4.73 3.81
C VAL A 185 -8.80 -3.98 5.14
N ASP A 186 -7.75 -3.23 5.48
CA ASP A 186 -7.68 -2.44 6.71
C ASP A 186 -8.78 -1.36 6.74
N ALA A 187 -9.03 -0.71 5.59
CA ALA A 187 -10.16 0.21 5.44
C ALA A 187 -11.52 -0.47 5.62
N GLY A 188 -11.65 -1.70 5.14
CA GLY A 188 -12.84 -2.55 5.30
C GLY A 188 -13.10 -2.89 6.77
N ALA A 189 -12.08 -3.30 7.51
CA ALA A 189 -12.18 -3.54 8.94
C ALA A 189 -12.63 -2.29 9.73
N ILE A 190 -12.01 -1.13 9.45
CA ILE A 190 -12.40 0.14 10.08
C ILE A 190 -13.84 0.51 9.71
N GLY A 191 -14.21 0.38 8.43
CA GLY A 191 -15.56 0.65 7.94
C GLY A 191 -16.62 -0.26 8.57
N ALA A 192 -16.25 -1.49 8.93
CA ALA A 192 -17.10 -2.42 9.68
C ALA A 192 -17.14 -2.15 11.20
N GLY A 193 -16.35 -1.20 11.70
CA GLY A 193 -16.25 -0.84 13.12
C GLY A 193 -15.31 -1.75 13.93
N ALA A 194 -14.47 -2.55 13.28
CA ALA A 194 -13.39 -3.29 13.92
C ALA A 194 -12.16 -2.39 14.08
N VAL A 195 -12.06 -1.72 15.23
CA VAL A 195 -11.03 -0.72 15.54
C VAL A 195 -10.39 -0.91 16.92
N ARG A 196 -10.71 -2.00 17.63
CA ARG A 196 -10.23 -2.32 18.97
C ARG A 196 -9.71 -3.76 19.02
N PRO A 197 -8.64 -4.02 19.80
CA PRO A 197 -8.13 -5.36 20.00
C PRO A 197 -9.21 -6.39 20.37
N GLY A 198 -9.14 -7.57 19.78
CA GLY A 198 -10.10 -8.65 19.96
C GLY A 198 -11.35 -8.58 19.07
N GLN A 199 -11.53 -7.51 18.30
CA GLN A 199 -12.61 -7.45 17.29
C GLN A 199 -12.22 -8.22 16.04
N LEU A 200 -13.20 -8.93 15.47
CA LEU A 200 -13.09 -9.67 14.22
C LEU A 200 -14.00 -9.00 13.17
N ALA A 201 -13.43 -8.62 12.04
CA ALA A 201 -14.18 -8.27 10.83
C ALA A 201 -14.19 -9.46 9.87
N VAL A 202 -15.38 -9.79 9.34
CA VAL A 202 -15.57 -10.86 8.34
C VAL A 202 -16.22 -10.25 7.11
N MET A 203 -15.47 -10.19 6.02
CA MET A 203 -15.97 -9.85 4.70
C MET A 203 -16.25 -11.15 3.94
N ALA A 204 -17.52 -11.57 3.96
CA ALA A 204 -17.99 -12.77 3.27
C ALA A 204 -18.36 -12.45 1.80
N GLY A 205 -17.36 -12.47 0.92
CA GLY A 205 -17.53 -12.33 -0.54
C GLY A 205 -16.94 -13.51 -1.32
N THR A 206 -16.74 -13.32 -2.63
CA THR A 206 -16.03 -14.29 -3.49
C THR A 206 -14.66 -14.67 -2.93
N TRP A 207 -14.00 -13.69 -2.30
CA TRP A 207 -12.86 -13.89 -1.42
C TRP A 207 -13.35 -13.63 0.01
N SER A 208 -13.11 -14.58 0.91
CA SER A 208 -13.39 -14.39 2.34
C SER A 208 -12.17 -13.77 2.99
N ILE A 209 -12.29 -12.49 3.38
CA ILE A 209 -11.24 -11.76 4.09
C ILE A 209 -11.68 -11.63 5.55
N ASN A 210 -10.81 -12.05 6.46
CA ASN A 210 -11.08 -12.11 7.89
C ASN A 210 -9.94 -11.42 8.62
N GLU A 211 -10.25 -10.42 9.42
CA GLU A 211 -9.28 -9.55 10.07
C GLU A 211 -9.53 -9.51 11.56
N VAL A 212 -8.50 -9.83 12.35
CA VAL A 212 -8.55 -9.73 13.81
C VAL A 212 -7.67 -8.56 14.22
N ILE A 213 -8.28 -7.57 14.88
CA ILE A 213 -7.53 -6.45 15.44
C ILE A 213 -6.81 -6.92 16.70
N SER A 214 -5.52 -6.60 16.80
CA SER A 214 -4.65 -6.99 17.90
C SER A 214 -3.84 -5.80 18.39
N ASP A 215 -3.47 -5.80 19.68
CA ASP A 215 -2.57 -4.81 20.31
C ASP A 215 -1.09 -5.19 20.20
N ARG A 216 -0.80 -6.34 19.57
CA ARG A 216 0.54 -6.85 19.32
C ARG A 216 0.58 -7.64 18.02
N PRO A 217 1.75 -7.73 17.37
CA PRO A 217 1.92 -8.61 16.22
C PRO A 217 1.53 -10.06 16.53
N VAL A 218 0.73 -10.65 15.64
CA VAL A 218 0.40 -12.08 15.65
C VAL A 218 0.81 -12.64 14.30
N THR A 219 1.82 -13.49 14.31
CA THR A 219 2.42 -14.06 13.10
C THR A 219 2.20 -15.58 13.04
N GLY A 220 2.21 -16.14 11.84
CA GLY A 220 2.10 -17.56 11.59
C GLY A 220 1.89 -17.84 10.11
N ASP A 221 2.00 -19.10 9.69
CA ASP A 221 1.94 -19.46 8.27
C ASP A 221 0.63 -19.10 7.56
N THR A 222 -0.45 -18.90 8.33
CA THR A 222 -1.78 -18.54 7.84
C THR A 222 -2.16 -17.09 8.12
N TRP A 223 -1.23 -16.29 8.64
CA TRP A 223 -1.47 -14.89 9.00
C TRP A 223 -0.73 -13.95 8.05
N PHE A 224 -1.42 -12.88 7.67
CA PHE A 224 -0.79 -11.69 7.09
C PHE A 224 -0.77 -10.64 8.20
N CYS A 225 0.33 -10.57 8.96
CA CYS A 225 0.44 -9.59 10.02
C CYS A 225 0.75 -8.22 9.42
N ARG A 226 -0.19 -7.27 9.56
CA ARG A 226 -0.09 -5.93 9.01
C ARG A 226 -0.11 -4.88 10.11
N ALA A 227 0.52 -3.75 9.82
CA ALA A 227 0.32 -2.55 10.61
C ALA A 227 -1.09 -2.01 10.33
N PHE A 228 -1.73 -1.42 11.35
CA PHE A 228 -3.09 -0.90 11.25
C PHE A 228 -3.07 0.65 11.19
N VAL A 229 -3.78 1.33 12.09
CA VAL A 229 -3.95 2.80 12.05
C VAL A 229 -2.82 3.57 12.74
N GLU A 230 -2.24 3.01 13.80
CA GLU A 230 -1.20 3.66 14.59
C GLU A 230 -0.05 2.69 14.85
N ARG A 231 1.13 3.24 15.12
CA ARG A 231 2.26 2.44 15.60
C ARG A 231 1.97 2.02 17.04
N GLY A 232 1.80 0.72 17.26
CA GLY A 232 1.73 0.10 18.59
C GLY A 232 3.11 -0.20 19.14
#